data_AF-A0A3C0MXP4-F1
#
_entry.id   AF-A0A3C0MXP4-F1
#
_cell.length_a   1.000
_cell.length_b   1.000
_cell.length_c   1.000
_cell.angle_alpha   90.00
_cell.angle_beta   90.00
_cell.angle_gamma   90.00
#
_symmetry.space_group_name_H-M   'P 1'
#
loop_
_entity.id
_entity.type
_entity.pdbx_description
1 polymer ?
#
loop_
_entity_poly.entity_id
_entity_poly.type
_entity_poly.pdbx_seq_one_letter_code
_entity_poly.pdbx_strand_id
1 'polypeptide(L)'
;MRLSISGAEPTIKKNLFGIIKWLRGKDIDTIELQTNAIALSDADTEFIKFLNRDLPGIRSLSLSVIQPRERAWKNKAIVPRYRDLDRQVSSALKIADEFALVVNNPYCGLPLCIGEWYNHLERCVEYCQNVLHKEKPLDQEKIKPARCSSCSLTAYCNGVWKEYAYIHPLDDLKPLQRIKS
;
A
#
# COMPACT_ATOMS: atom_id res chain seq x y z
N MET A 1 -10.92 -16.48 13.82
CA MET A 1 -11.87 -15.49 13.26
C MET A 1 -11.11 -14.23 12.83
N ARG A 2 -11.20 -13.86 11.54
CA ARG A 2 -10.52 -12.67 10.98
C ARG A 2 -11.38 -11.43 11.14
N LEU A 3 -10.84 -10.36 11.71
CA LEU A 3 -11.46 -9.03 11.73
C LEU A 3 -10.76 -8.12 10.74
N SER A 4 -11.51 -7.51 9.82
CA SER A 4 -11.00 -6.44 8.94
C SER A 4 -11.45 -5.08 9.47
N ILE A 5 -10.50 -4.18 9.70
CA ILE A 5 -10.75 -2.78 10.07
C ILE A 5 -10.41 -1.91 8.87
N SER A 6 -11.44 -1.32 8.27
CA SER A 6 -11.33 -0.41 7.12
C SER A 6 -12.09 0.91 7.36
N GLY A 7 -11.92 1.86 6.45
CA GLY A 7 -12.41 3.24 6.55
C GLY A 7 -11.34 4.21 6.06
N ALA A 8 -11.66 5.52 5.94
CA ALA A 8 -10.75 6.50 5.36
C ALA A 8 -9.32 6.39 5.93
N GLU A 9 -9.08 6.76 7.18
CA GLU A 9 -7.80 6.48 7.84
C GLU A 9 -8.09 6.02 9.27
N PRO A 10 -8.13 4.70 9.52
CA PRO A 10 -8.50 4.19 10.84
C PRO A 10 -7.51 4.61 11.93
N THR A 11 -6.23 4.81 11.59
CA THR A 11 -5.18 5.20 12.54
C THR A 11 -5.39 6.59 13.16
N ILE A 12 -6.16 7.47 12.51
CA ILE A 12 -6.52 8.80 13.05
C ILE A 12 -7.59 8.69 14.15
N LYS A 13 -8.32 7.57 14.26
CA LYS A 13 -9.36 7.42 15.27
C LYS A 13 -8.73 7.22 16.66
N LYS A 14 -8.90 8.21 17.53
CA LYS A 14 -8.46 8.18 18.95
C LYS A 14 -8.90 6.91 19.70
N ASN A 15 -10.05 6.34 19.35
CA ASN A 15 -10.60 5.14 19.98
C ASN A 15 -10.21 3.83 19.29
N LEU A 16 -9.43 3.85 18.19
CA LEU A 16 -8.96 2.62 17.54
C LEU A 16 -8.21 1.75 18.55
N PHE A 17 -7.34 2.35 19.36
CA PHE A 17 -6.62 1.66 20.43
C PHE A 17 -7.56 1.01 21.46
N GLY A 18 -8.65 1.70 21.83
CA GLY A 18 -9.65 1.19 22.75
C GLY A 18 -10.45 0.02 22.17
N ILE A 19 -10.84 0.13 20.89
CA ILE A 19 -11.53 -0.93 20.16
C ILE A 19 -10.64 -2.16 20.08
N ILE A 20 -9.37 -2.02 19.70
CA ILE A 20 -8.47 -3.17 19.58
C ILE A 20 -8.13 -3.77 20.96
N LYS A 21 -7.97 -2.94 22.00
CA LYS A 21 -7.82 -3.45 23.38
C LYS A 21 -9.06 -4.22 23.85
N TRP A 22 -10.25 -3.82 23.46
CA TRP A 22 -11.49 -4.54 23.76
C TRP A 22 -11.60 -5.88 22.99
N LEU A 23 -11.04 -5.94 21.78
CA LEU A 23 -10.97 -7.18 20.99
C LEU A 23 -9.97 -8.20 21.58
N ARG A 24 -9.05 -7.74 22.44
CA ARG A 24 -8.11 -8.60 23.19
C ARG A 24 -8.90 -9.53 24.13
N GLY A 25 -8.79 -10.84 23.91
CA GLY A 25 -9.54 -11.86 24.68
C GLY A 25 -10.82 -12.35 23.99
N LYS A 26 -11.10 -11.91 22.75
CA LYS A 26 -12.01 -12.61 21.83
C LYS A 26 -11.21 -13.64 21.03
N ASP A 27 -11.85 -14.69 20.51
CA ASP A 27 -11.28 -15.71 19.60
C ASP A 27 -10.97 -15.14 18.20
N ILE A 28 -10.24 -14.02 18.16
CA ILE A 28 -9.76 -13.37 16.94
C ILE A 28 -8.30 -13.78 16.77
N ASP A 29 -8.04 -14.56 15.73
CA ASP A 29 -6.73 -15.10 15.39
C ASP A 29 -5.94 -14.18 14.45
N THR A 30 -6.62 -13.22 13.81
CA THR A 30 -6.02 -12.27 12.87
C THR A 30 -6.88 -11.00 12.80
N ILE A 31 -6.23 -9.84 12.97
CA ILE A 31 -6.82 -8.56 12.61
C ILE A 31 -6.07 -8.05 11.37
N GLU A 32 -6.81 -7.69 10.34
CA GLU A 32 -6.33 -6.99 9.17
C GLU A 32 -6.74 -5.53 9.27
N LEU A 33 -5.79 -4.63 9.02
CA LEU A 33 -6.04 -3.20 9.02
C LEU A 33 -5.77 -2.62 7.63
N GLN A 34 -6.67 -1.78 7.13
CA GLN A 34 -6.49 -1.01 5.90
C GLN A 34 -6.22 0.46 6.25
N THR A 35 -5.07 0.99 5.81
CA THR A 35 -4.65 2.39 6.04
C THR A 35 -4.38 3.11 4.71
N ASN A 36 -4.46 4.43 4.67
CA ASN A 36 -4.29 5.25 3.46
C ASN A 36 -2.83 5.69 3.22
N ALA A 37 -1.88 5.13 3.96
CA ALA A 37 -0.46 5.42 3.86
C ALA A 37 -0.05 6.89 4.12
N ILE A 38 -1.00 7.76 4.47
CA ILE A 38 -0.71 9.15 4.89
C ILE A 38 -0.23 9.17 6.34
N ALA A 39 -0.69 8.21 7.14
CA ALA A 39 -0.11 8.00 8.44
C ALA A 39 1.38 7.65 8.32
N LEU A 40 1.83 6.95 7.23
CA LEU A 40 3.15 6.30 6.95
C LEU A 40 4.47 7.11 7.07
N SER A 41 4.44 8.33 7.64
CA SER A 41 5.59 9.18 8.01
C SER A 41 6.55 8.67 9.13
N ASP A 42 7.27 9.54 9.86
CA ASP A 42 8.14 9.12 10.99
C ASP A 42 7.35 8.44 12.13
N ALA A 43 6.02 8.52 12.12
CA ALA A 43 5.09 7.90 13.05
C ALA A 43 4.90 6.38 12.81
N ASP A 44 5.66 5.75 11.90
CA ASP A 44 5.14 4.56 11.17
C ASP A 44 5.97 3.33 11.30
N THR A 45 7.27 3.56 11.40
CA THR A 45 8.09 2.69 12.22
C THR A 45 7.48 2.56 13.60
N GLU A 46 7.00 3.67 14.20
CA GLU A 46 6.32 3.64 15.50
C GLU A 46 4.95 2.96 15.44
N PHE A 47 4.19 3.12 14.36
CA PHE A 47 2.92 2.42 14.20
C PHE A 47 3.14 0.91 14.07
N ILE A 48 4.05 0.45 13.22
CA ILE A 48 4.37 -0.97 13.07
C ILE A 48 4.96 -1.55 14.37
N LYS A 49 5.83 -0.81 15.06
CA LYS A 49 6.31 -1.18 16.41
C LYS A 49 5.18 -1.25 17.42
N PHE A 50 4.24 -0.31 17.38
CA PHE A 50 3.04 -0.33 18.21
C PHE A 50 2.19 -1.56 17.92
N LEU A 51 1.94 -1.90 16.64
CA LEU A 51 1.21 -3.11 16.27
C LEU A 51 1.92 -4.34 16.84
N ASN A 52 3.22 -4.47 16.65
CA ASN A 52 3.98 -5.60 17.17
C ASN A 52 3.94 -5.69 18.71
N ARG A 53 4.15 -4.57 19.41
CA ARG A 53 4.21 -4.52 20.87
C ARG A 53 2.86 -4.73 21.54
N ASP A 54 1.84 -4.00 21.08
CA ASP A 54 0.55 -3.92 21.76
C ASP A 54 -0.48 -4.89 21.17
N LEU A 55 -0.29 -5.31 19.92
CA LEU A 55 -1.23 -6.09 19.13
C LEU A 55 -0.58 -7.31 18.44
N PRO A 56 0.12 -8.20 19.17
CA PRO A 56 0.87 -9.32 18.59
C PRO A 56 0.01 -10.34 17.82
N GLY A 57 -1.32 -10.26 17.91
CA GLY A 57 -2.24 -11.05 17.09
C GLY A 57 -2.44 -10.53 15.66
N ILE A 58 -1.92 -9.35 15.33
CA ILE A 58 -1.96 -8.81 13.97
C ILE A 58 -0.89 -9.49 13.14
N ARG A 59 -1.32 -10.17 12.07
CA ARG A 59 -0.43 -10.88 11.15
C ARG A 59 -0.29 -10.18 9.81
N SER A 60 -1.22 -9.29 9.46
CA SER A 60 -1.18 -8.61 8.17
C SER A 60 -1.79 -7.21 8.19
N LEU A 61 -1.22 -6.32 7.38
CA LEU A 61 -1.68 -4.98 7.08
C LEU A 61 -1.95 -4.86 5.57
N SER A 62 -2.93 -4.05 5.18
CA SER A 62 -3.16 -3.65 3.79
C SER A 62 -2.90 -2.15 3.65
N LEU A 63 -1.90 -1.81 2.84
CA LEU A 63 -1.41 -0.44 2.68
C LEU A 63 -2.05 0.17 1.43
N SER A 64 -3.21 0.77 1.58
CA SER A 64 -3.81 1.56 0.50
C SER A 64 -3.22 2.97 0.47
N VAL A 65 -3.34 3.65 -0.67
CA VAL A 65 -3.00 5.07 -0.79
C VAL A 65 -4.27 5.83 -1.17
N ILE A 66 -4.37 7.09 -0.77
CA ILE A 66 -5.47 7.95 -1.22
C ILE A 66 -5.54 7.93 -2.74
N GLN A 67 -6.66 7.39 -3.24
CA GLN A 67 -6.99 7.46 -4.64
C GLN A 67 -7.43 8.89 -4.99
N PRO A 68 -6.96 9.46 -6.10
CA PRO A 68 -7.32 10.80 -6.57
C PRO A 68 -8.75 10.90 -7.13
N ARG A 69 -9.75 10.42 -6.36
CA ARG A 69 -11.15 10.31 -6.74
C ARG A 69 -12.05 11.03 -5.74
N GLU A 70 -13.28 11.31 -6.17
CA GLU A 70 -14.35 11.86 -5.33
C GLU A 70 -13.90 13.04 -4.44
N ARG A 71 -13.83 12.82 -3.11
CA ARG A 71 -13.43 13.84 -2.13
C ARG A 71 -11.97 14.27 -2.30
N ALA A 72 -11.08 13.33 -2.61
CA ALA A 72 -9.68 13.64 -2.89
C ALA A 72 -9.51 14.38 -4.21
N TRP A 73 -10.38 14.12 -5.21
CA TRP A 73 -10.38 14.92 -6.44
C TRP A 73 -10.79 16.38 -6.20
N LYS A 74 -11.75 16.61 -5.30
CA LYS A 74 -12.15 17.95 -4.86
C LYS A 74 -11.08 18.63 -3.99
N ASN A 75 -10.33 17.85 -3.21
CA ASN A 75 -9.26 18.33 -2.34
C ASN A 75 -7.91 17.68 -2.70
N LYS A 76 -7.34 18.05 -3.85
CA LYS A 76 -6.14 17.42 -4.42
C LYS A 76 -4.92 17.44 -3.49
N ALA A 77 -4.86 18.40 -2.57
CA ALA A 77 -3.77 18.55 -1.61
C ALA A 77 -3.61 17.33 -0.68
N ILE A 78 -4.64 16.50 -0.51
CA ILE A 78 -4.55 15.30 0.32
C ILE A 78 -3.99 14.09 -0.43
N VAL A 79 -3.82 14.18 -1.75
CA VAL A 79 -3.21 13.12 -2.56
C VAL A 79 -1.70 13.26 -2.41
N PRO A 80 -1.00 12.36 -1.70
CA PRO A 80 0.44 12.48 -1.48
C PRO A 80 1.21 12.26 -2.78
N ARG A 81 2.37 12.89 -2.91
CA ARG A 81 3.29 12.59 -4.00
C ARG A 81 4.01 11.26 -3.71
N TYR A 82 4.19 10.42 -4.72
CA TYR A 82 4.82 9.11 -4.54
C TYR A 82 6.24 9.17 -3.98
N ARG A 83 7.02 10.20 -4.32
CA ARG A 83 8.36 10.40 -3.73
C ARG A 83 8.33 10.52 -2.20
N ASP A 84 7.27 11.11 -1.66
CA ASP A 84 7.13 11.30 -0.22
C ASP A 84 6.81 9.98 0.48
N LEU A 85 6.12 9.07 -0.22
CA LEU A 85 5.77 7.73 0.28
C LEU A 85 6.88 6.70 0.06
N ASP A 86 7.76 6.90 -0.93
CA ASP A 86 8.73 5.89 -1.38
C ASP A 86 9.65 5.39 -0.25
N ARG A 87 10.38 6.31 0.40
CA ARG A 87 11.30 5.96 1.50
C ARG A 87 10.56 5.39 2.71
N GLN A 88 9.39 5.95 2.98
CA GLN A 88 8.54 5.60 4.12
C GLN A 88 8.04 4.16 4.00
N VAL A 89 7.46 3.81 2.85
CA VAL A 89 6.97 2.47 2.60
C VAL A 89 8.11 1.46 2.58
N SER A 90 9.25 1.75 1.93
CA SER A 90 10.42 0.86 1.97
C SER A 90 10.88 0.59 3.42
N SER A 91 10.96 1.63 4.26
CA SER A 91 11.34 1.48 5.67
C SER A 91 10.31 0.67 6.45
N ALA A 92 9.02 0.93 6.23
CA ALA A 92 7.91 0.21 6.85
C ALA A 92 7.92 -1.28 6.49
N LEU A 93 8.15 -1.64 5.23
CA LEU A 93 8.26 -3.04 4.79
C LEU A 93 9.39 -3.76 5.50
N LYS A 94 10.58 -3.14 5.58
CA LYS A 94 11.73 -3.71 6.28
C LYS A 94 11.43 -4.02 7.75
N ILE A 95 10.83 -3.07 8.47
CA ILE A 95 10.50 -3.26 9.89
C ILE A 95 9.38 -4.29 10.06
N ALA A 96 8.40 -4.30 9.17
CA ALA A 96 7.33 -5.29 9.21
C ALA A 96 7.88 -6.72 9.02
N ASP A 97 8.85 -6.91 8.12
CA ASP A 97 9.54 -8.19 7.95
C ASP A 97 10.28 -8.63 9.23
N GLU A 98 10.95 -7.70 9.92
CA GLU A 98 11.61 -7.97 11.21
C GLU A 98 10.61 -8.46 12.28
N PHE A 99 9.34 -8.06 12.18
CA PHE A 99 8.27 -8.47 13.10
C PHE A 99 7.37 -9.58 12.58
N ALA A 100 7.70 -10.20 11.45
CA ALA A 100 6.83 -11.16 10.77
C ALA A 100 5.40 -10.65 10.51
N LEU A 101 5.25 -9.33 10.33
CA LEU A 101 4.01 -8.66 9.96
C LEU A 101 3.93 -8.53 8.44
N VAL A 102 2.93 -9.16 7.82
CA VAL A 102 2.78 -9.11 6.35
C VAL A 102 2.09 -7.83 5.92
N VAL A 103 2.82 -6.90 5.30
CA VAL A 103 2.20 -5.72 4.66
C VAL A 103 1.91 -6.02 3.20
N ASN A 104 0.65 -5.86 2.81
CA ASN A 104 0.18 -6.08 1.45
C ASN A 104 0.00 -4.75 0.71
N ASN A 105 0.27 -4.77 -0.60
CA ASN A 105 -0.03 -3.70 -1.53
C ASN A 105 -1.36 -4.03 -2.25
N PRO A 106 -2.50 -3.48 -1.80
CA PRO A 106 -3.79 -3.68 -2.44
C PRO A 106 -3.84 -3.00 -3.81
N TYR A 107 -4.94 -3.23 -4.53
CA TYR A 107 -5.17 -2.58 -5.83
C TYR A 107 -5.08 -1.05 -5.77
N CYS A 108 -5.52 -0.47 -4.66
CA CYS A 108 -5.49 0.95 -4.37
C CYS A 108 -4.17 1.44 -3.73
N GLY A 109 -3.14 0.60 -3.68
CA GLY A 109 -1.84 0.96 -3.14
C GLY A 109 -0.93 1.62 -4.18
N LEU A 110 0.37 1.34 -4.08
CA LEU A 110 1.42 2.02 -4.84
C LEU A 110 1.82 1.26 -6.12
N PRO A 111 2.30 1.96 -7.16
CA PRO A 111 3.01 1.32 -8.27
C PRO A 111 4.18 0.49 -7.76
N LEU A 112 4.49 -0.64 -8.40
CA LEU A 112 5.49 -1.62 -7.92
C LEU A 112 6.92 -1.04 -7.79
N CYS A 113 7.21 0.07 -8.47
CA CYS A 113 8.50 0.75 -8.42
C CYS A 113 8.65 1.79 -7.31
N ILE A 114 7.60 2.02 -6.52
CA ILE A 114 7.58 2.94 -5.37
C ILE A 114 7.55 2.10 -4.10
N GLY A 115 8.32 2.48 -3.08
CA GLY A 115 8.32 1.77 -1.79
C GLY A 115 8.96 0.39 -1.84
N GLU A 116 9.78 0.12 -2.86
CA GLU A 116 10.47 -1.17 -3.04
C GLU A 116 9.55 -2.41 -3.10
N TRP A 117 8.28 -2.22 -3.47
CA TRP A 117 7.31 -3.32 -3.64
C TRP A 117 7.77 -4.41 -4.61
N TYR A 118 8.69 -4.10 -5.52
CA TYR A 118 9.32 -5.08 -6.40
C TYR A 118 10.14 -6.16 -5.68
N ASN A 119 10.48 -5.98 -4.41
CA ASN A 119 11.08 -7.01 -3.54
C ASN A 119 10.03 -7.90 -2.84
N HIS A 120 8.74 -7.57 -2.98
CA HIS A 120 7.61 -8.22 -2.27
C HIS A 120 6.43 -8.45 -3.23
N LEU A 121 6.72 -8.95 -4.44
CA LEU A 121 5.73 -9.08 -5.53
C LEU A 121 4.54 -9.97 -5.13
N GLU A 122 4.78 -11.00 -4.32
CA GLU A 122 3.76 -11.92 -3.80
C GLU A 122 2.74 -11.23 -2.87
N ARG A 123 3.08 -10.06 -2.32
CA ARG A 123 2.23 -9.25 -1.45
C ARG A 123 1.47 -8.17 -2.21
N CYS A 124 1.66 -8.11 -3.53
CA CYS A 124 1.04 -7.11 -4.39
C CYS A 124 -0.15 -7.69 -5.15
N VAL A 125 -1.36 -7.23 -4.81
CA VAL A 125 -2.60 -7.74 -5.42
C VAL A 125 -2.59 -7.59 -6.93
N GLU A 126 -2.13 -6.45 -7.44
CA GLU A 126 -2.07 -6.16 -8.88
C GLU A 126 -1.11 -7.13 -9.62
N TYR A 127 0.07 -7.39 -9.04
CA TYR A 127 1.02 -8.35 -9.58
C TYR A 127 0.41 -9.76 -9.62
N CYS A 128 -0.11 -10.23 -8.48
CA CYS A 128 -0.70 -11.56 -8.36
C CYS A 128 -1.89 -11.76 -9.31
N GLN A 129 -2.76 -10.77 -9.43
CA GLN A 129 -3.88 -10.81 -10.38
C GLN A 129 -3.40 -10.91 -11.83
N ASN A 130 -2.40 -10.12 -12.23
CA ASN A 130 -1.88 -10.16 -13.60
C ASN A 130 -1.08 -11.43 -13.92
N VAL A 131 -0.45 -12.05 -12.92
CA VAL A 131 0.16 -13.39 -13.07
C VAL A 131 -0.91 -14.45 -13.34
N LEU A 132 -2.04 -14.39 -12.64
CA LEU A 132 -3.14 -15.36 -12.74
C LEU A 132 -4.04 -15.13 -13.97
N HIS A 133 -4.27 -13.87 -14.35
CA HIS A 133 -5.27 -13.47 -15.34
C HIS A 133 -4.66 -12.86 -16.59
N LYS A 134 -3.63 -13.51 -17.16
CA LYS A 134 -2.83 -13.10 -18.34
C LYS A 134 -3.58 -12.47 -19.54
N GLU A 135 -4.91 -12.54 -19.59
CA GLU A 135 -5.76 -12.20 -20.73
C GLU A 135 -6.84 -11.13 -20.45
N LYS A 136 -7.04 -10.66 -19.21
CA LYS A 136 -8.05 -9.59 -18.96
C LYS A 136 -7.43 -8.21 -19.20
N PRO A 137 -8.14 -7.30 -19.91
CA PRO A 137 -7.62 -5.98 -20.20
C PRO A 137 -7.24 -5.26 -18.91
N LEU A 138 -6.04 -4.66 -18.93
CA LEU A 138 -5.53 -3.73 -17.93
C LEU A 138 -6.66 -2.78 -17.54
N ASP A 139 -6.91 -2.65 -16.24
CA ASP A 139 -7.90 -1.71 -15.71
C ASP A 139 -7.75 -0.35 -16.40
N GLN A 140 -8.83 0.08 -17.05
CA GLN A 140 -8.84 1.32 -17.82
C GLN A 140 -8.67 2.55 -16.94
N GLU A 141 -8.63 2.42 -15.62
CA GLU A 141 -8.48 3.52 -14.69
C GLU A 141 -7.02 3.93 -14.45
N LYS A 142 -6.05 3.05 -14.78
CA LYS A 142 -4.62 3.32 -14.63
C LYS A 142 -3.91 3.49 -15.96
N ILE A 143 -2.81 4.24 -15.96
CA ILE A 143 -1.97 4.51 -17.12
C ILE A 143 -0.50 4.21 -16.82
N LYS A 144 0.21 3.88 -17.89
CA LYS A 144 1.66 3.75 -17.91
C LYS A 144 2.24 4.89 -18.73
N PRO A 145 2.99 5.83 -18.14
CA PRO A 145 3.68 6.85 -18.91
C PRO A 145 4.76 6.24 -19.79
N ALA A 146 5.20 6.96 -20.84
CA ALA A 146 6.17 6.47 -21.82
C ALA A 146 7.44 5.87 -21.20
N ARG A 147 7.94 6.43 -20.10
CA ARG A 147 9.09 5.91 -19.35
C ARG A 147 8.93 4.47 -18.85
N CYS A 148 7.70 4.01 -18.62
CA CYS A 148 7.43 2.65 -18.17
C CYS A 148 7.57 1.61 -19.29
N SER A 149 7.63 2.01 -20.56
CA SER A 149 7.70 1.10 -21.71
C SER A 149 8.85 0.08 -21.65
N SER A 150 9.98 0.46 -21.03
CA SER A 150 11.16 -0.41 -20.87
C SER A 150 11.21 -1.14 -19.52
N CYS A 151 10.20 -0.99 -18.65
CA CYS A 151 10.19 -1.60 -17.33
C CYS A 151 10.01 -3.13 -17.43
N SER A 152 10.80 -3.90 -16.69
CA SER A 152 10.67 -5.37 -16.64
C SER A 152 9.36 -5.86 -16.02
N LEU A 153 8.66 -5.00 -15.26
CA LEU A 153 7.36 -5.30 -14.65
C LEU A 153 6.17 -4.73 -15.43
N THR A 154 6.36 -4.27 -16.67
CA THR A 154 5.30 -3.63 -17.48
C THR A 154 4.05 -4.49 -17.67
N ALA A 155 4.21 -5.82 -17.76
CA ALA A 155 3.10 -6.75 -17.90
C ALA A 155 2.30 -6.97 -16.60
N TYR A 156 2.88 -6.63 -15.44
CA TYR A 156 2.32 -6.99 -14.13
C TYR A 156 1.91 -5.79 -13.27
N CYS A 157 2.54 -4.63 -13.46
CA CYS A 157 2.07 -3.37 -12.89
C CYS A 157 1.11 -2.71 -13.86
N ASN A 158 0.01 -2.12 -13.40
CA ASN A 158 -0.96 -1.36 -14.18
C ASN A 158 -0.57 0.13 -14.28
N GLY A 159 0.42 0.56 -13.48
CA GLY A 159 0.95 1.92 -13.49
C GLY A 159 0.27 2.79 -12.43
N VAL A 160 -0.07 4.03 -12.80
CA VAL A 160 -0.61 5.05 -11.90
C VAL A 160 -2.06 5.37 -12.24
N TRP A 161 -2.85 5.82 -11.27
CA TRP A 161 -4.20 6.34 -11.54
C TRP A 161 -4.14 7.47 -12.58
N LYS A 162 -5.06 7.45 -13.55
CA LYS A 162 -5.17 8.53 -14.56
C LYS A 162 -5.21 9.91 -13.91
N GLU A 163 -6.04 10.06 -12.88
CA GLU A 163 -6.25 11.29 -12.14
C GLU A 163 -4.99 11.73 -11.37
N TYR A 164 -4.14 10.80 -10.92
CA TYR A 164 -2.87 11.13 -10.26
C TYR A 164 -1.96 11.92 -11.19
N ALA A 165 -1.91 11.54 -12.47
CA ALA A 165 -1.10 12.21 -13.48
C ALA A 165 -1.54 13.66 -13.78
N TYR A 166 -2.76 14.05 -13.38
CA TYR A 166 -3.22 15.44 -13.45
C TYR A 166 -2.84 16.26 -12.21
N ILE A 167 -2.50 15.60 -11.09
CA ILE A 167 -2.21 16.25 -9.82
C ILE A 167 -0.70 16.39 -9.62
N HIS A 168 0.07 15.34 -9.92
CA HIS A 168 1.49 15.27 -9.64
C HIS A 168 2.30 14.92 -10.89
N PRO A 169 3.56 15.39 -10.99
CA PRO A 169 4.47 14.92 -12.01
C PRO A 169 4.74 13.41 -11.84
N LEU A 170 4.96 12.72 -12.96
CA LEU A 170 5.26 11.29 -12.99
C LEU A 170 6.77 11.01 -13.00
N ASP A 171 7.57 12.01 -12.60
CA ASP A 171 9.02 11.93 -12.56
C ASP A 171 9.54 10.98 -11.46
N ASP A 172 8.69 10.68 -10.47
CA ASP A 172 8.95 9.79 -9.35
C ASP A 172 8.97 8.31 -9.70
N LEU A 173 8.37 7.92 -10.83
CA LEU A 173 8.33 6.52 -11.25
C LEU A 173 9.72 6.05 -11.67
N LYS A 174 10.10 4.87 -11.16
CA LYS A 174 11.42 4.25 -11.35
C LYS A 174 11.29 2.92 -12.12
N PRO A 175 11.15 2.96 -13.46
CA PRO A 175 11.16 1.75 -14.28
C PRO A 175 12.34 0.84 -13.92
N LEU A 176 12.05 -0.43 -13.66
CA LEU A 176 13.05 -1.40 -13.23
C LEU A 176 13.71 -2.01 -14.46
N GLN A 177 15.04 -2.02 -14.47
CA GLN A 177 15.84 -2.73 -15.45
C GLN A 177 16.07 -4.15 -14.92
N ARG A 178 15.55 -5.14 -15.65
CA ARG A 178 15.72 -6.59 -15.47
C ARG A 178 15.95 -7.04 -14.00
N ILE A 179 14.87 -7.43 -13.32
CA ILE A 179 14.96 -8.06 -12.00
C ILE A 179 15.80 -9.34 -12.16
N LYS A 180 16.93 -9.44 -11.43
CA LYS A 180 17.69 -10.68 -11.37
C LYS A 180 16.80 -11.73 -10.70
N SER A 181 16.46 -12.76 -11.47
CA SER A 181 15.81 -13.99 -11.02
C SER A 181 16.70 -14.76 -10.05
#